data_AF-A0A3C1X652-F1
#
_entry.id   AF-A0A3C1X652-F1
#
_cell.length_a   1.000
_cell.length_b   1.000
_cell.length_c   1.000
_cell.angle_alpha   90.00
_cell.angle_beta   90.00
_cell.angle_gamma   90.00
#
_symmetry.space_group_name_H-M   'P 1'
#
loop_
_entity.id
_entity.type
_entity.pdbx_description
1 polymer ?
#
loop_
_entity_poly.entity_id
_entity_poly.type
_entity_poly.pdbx_seq_one_letter_code
_entity_poly.pdbx_strand_id
1 'polypeptide(L)'
;MKRRVVVTGLGAVTPLGNDVPTMWQSQLQCRNGVGPITHFDASRFPTKFAAEVRDYNFDAQVENPARFADAGRNVRYAIGAARQAVEDSGIHTSP
;
A
#
# COMPACT_ATOMS: atom_id res chain seq x y z
N MET A 1 -22.49 -17.81 23.23
CA MET A 1 -22.46 -17.66 21.76
C MET A 1 -21.23 -16.87 21.33
N LYS A 2 -20.56 -17.28 20.26
CA LYS A 2 -19.46 -16.52 19.63
C LYS A 2 -20.05 -15.47 18.68
N ARG A 3 -19.46 -14.26 18.65
CA ARG A 3 -19.86 -13.21 17.70
C ARG A 3 -19.37 -13.57 16.30
N ARG A 4 -20.19 -13.29 15.28
CA ARG A 4 -19.77 -13.37 13.87
C ARG A 4 -18.99 -12.11 13.51
N VAL A 5 -17.91 -12.27 12.76
CA VAL A 5 -17.06 -11.19 12.28
C VAL A 5 -17.05 -11.24 10.75
N VAL A 6 -17.12 -10.08 10.11
CA VAL A 6 -17.12 -9.92 8.65
C VAL A 6 -16.10 -8.87 8.25
N VAL A 7 -15.64 -8.92 7.00
CA VAL A 7 -14.77 -7.90 6.39
C VAL A 7 -15.65 -6.91 5.66
N THR A 8 -15.56 -5.62 6.00
CA THR A 8 -16.40 -4.56 5.43
C THR A 8 -15.64 -3.56 4.59
N GLY A 9 -14.30 -3.50 4.70
CA GLY A 9 -13.48 -2.62 3.89
C GLY A 9 -12.07 -3.18 3.67
N LEU A 10 -11.48 -2.81 2.54
CA LEU A 10 -10.16 -3.25 2.11
C LEU A 10 -9.31 -2.06 1.66
N GLY A 11 -8.00 -2.17 1.87
CA GLY A 11 -7.04 -1.20 1.39
C GLY A 11 -5.71 -1.87 1.12
N ALA A 12 -5.02 -1.44 0.06
CA ALA A 12 -3.82 -2.13 -0.41
C ALA A 12 -2.84 -1.17 -1.08
N VAL A 13 -1.56 -1.28 -0.71
CA VAL A 13 -0.44 -0.62 -1.40
C VAL A 13 0.58 -1.70 -1.74
N THR A 14 0.74 -1.99 -3.03
CA THR A 14 1.48 -3.16 -3.51
C THR A 14 2.26 -2.86 -4.78
N PRO A 15 3.22 -3.71 -5.17
CA PRO A 15 3.91 -3.63 -6.46
C PRO A 15 3.00 -3.80 -7.69
N LEU A 16 1.74 -4.22 -7.50
CA LEU A 16 0.75 -4.43 -8.57
C LEU A 16 -0.33 -3.33 -8.61
N GLY A 17 -0.31 -2.39 -7.67
CA GLY A 17 -1.31 -1.33 -7.56
C GLY A 17 -1.29 -0.68 -6.18
N ASN A 18 -1.54 0.62 -6.16
CA ASN A 18 -1.57 1.45 -4.95
C ASN A 18 -2.97 1.56 -4.33
N ASP A 19 -3.93 0.78 -4.84
CA ASP A 19 -5.30 0.62 -4.36
C ASP A 19 -5.81 -0.79 -4.68
N VAL A 20 -6.91 -1.20 -4.04
CA VAL A 20 -7.51 -2.54 -4.20
C VAL A 20 -7.99 -2.81 -5.62
N PRO A 21 -8.77 -1.93 -6.28
CA PRO A 21 -9.21 -2.15 -7.66
C PRO A 21 -8.04 -2.38 -8.63
N THR A 22 -7.01 -1.52 -8.58
CA THR A 22 -5.84 -1.60 -9.47
C THR A 22 -5.03 -2.86 -9.20
N MET A 23 -4.74 -3.16 -7.94
CA MET A 23 -4.04 -4.38 -7.54
C MET A 23 -4.80 -5.63 -8.03
N TRP A 24 -6.12 -5.67 -7.83
CA TRP A 24 -6.96 -6.81 -8.21
C TRP A 24 -6.99 -7.02 -9.73
N GLN A 25 -7.20 -5.94 -10.50
CA GLN A 25 -7.18 -6.01 -11.96
C GLN A 25 -5.81 -6.45 -12.49
N SER A 26 -4.71 -5.96 -11.90
CA SER A 26 -3.36 -6.41 -12.23
C SER A 26 -3.16 -7.90 -11.98
N GLN A 27 -3.67 -8.44 -10.86
CA GLN A 27 -3.59 -9.87 -10.56
C GLN A 27 -4.39 -10.71 -11.56
N LEU A 28 -5.63 -10.31 -11.87
CA LEU A 28 -6.47 -11.02 -12.85
C LEU A 28 -5.86 -11.05 -14.26
N GLN A 29 -5.08 -10.02 -14.60
CA GLN A 29 -4.36 -9.92 -15.87
C GLN A 29 -2.96 -10.55 -15.82
N CYS A 30 -2.60 -11.25 -14.75
CA CYS A 30 -1.28 -11.85 -14.56
C CYS A 30 -0.13 -10.85 -14.74
N ARG A 31 -0.32 -9.58 -14.36
CA ARG A 31 0.75 -8.58 -14.44
C ARG A 31 1.88 -8.91 -13.46
N ASN A 32 3.09 -8.52 -13.83
CA ASN A 32 4.29 -8.75 -13.02
C ASN A 32 4.73 -7.46 -12.30
N GLY A 33 4.82 -7.51 -10.97
CA GLY A 33 5.31 -6.42 -10.12
C GLY A 33 6.83 -6.42 -9.90
N VAL A 34 7.53 -7.48 -10.32
CA VAL A 34 8.98 -7.62 -10.14
C VAL A 34 9.73 -6.82 -11.20
N GLY A 35 10.79 -6.12 -10.79
CA GLY A 35 11.71 -5.42 -11.69
C GLY A 35 13.06 -5.18 -11.02
N PRO A 36 13.99 -4.44 -11.67
CA PRO A 36 15.24 -4.03 -11.05
C PRO A 36 15.01 -3.26 -9.74
N ILE A 37 15.89 -3.43 -8.76
CA ILE A 37 15.87 -2.63 -7.52
C ILE A 37 16.20 -1.17 -7.88
N THR A 38 15.35 -0.25 -7.46
CA THR A 38 15.54 1.20 -7.66
C THR A 38 15.70 1.96 -6.34
N HIS A 39 15.36 1.33 -5.21
CA HIS A 39 15.44 1.98 -3.90
C HIS A 39 16.87 2.23 -3.39
N PHE A 40 17.84 1.49 -3.91
CA PHE A 40 19.27 1.64 -3.61
C PHE A 40 20.12 1.03 -4.75
N ASP A 41 21.42 1.32 -4.76
CA ASP A 41 22.34 0.66 -5.70
C ASP A 41 22.58 -0.80 -5.32
N ALA A 42 21.91 -1.70 -6.05
CA ALA A 42 22.04 -3.14 -5.86
C ALA A 42 23.18 -3.79 -6.68
N SER A 43 24.03 -3.02 -7.38
CA SER A 43 25.01 -3.54 -8.35
C SER A 43 25.96 -4.61 -7.77
N ARG A 44 26.30 -4.50 -6.49
CA ARG A 44 27.22 -5.38 -5.74
C ARG A 44 26.54 -6.56 -5.03
N PHE A 45 25.22 -6.67 -5.10
CA PHE A 45 24.47 -7.75 -4.47
C PHE A 45 24.23 -8.92 -5.44
N PRO A 46 24.11 -10.16 -4.93
CA PRO A 46 23.78 -11.32 -5.76
C PRO A 46 22.37 -11.21 -6.37
N THR A 47 21.44 -10.59 -5.65
CA THR A 47 20.06 -10.32 -6.12
C THR A 47 19.91 -8.84 -6.44
N LYS A 48 19.38 -8.53 -7.63
CA LYS A 48 19.28 -7.16 -8.19
C LYS A 48 17.86 -6.77 -8.59
N PHE A 49 16.88 -7.58 -8.20
CA PHE A 49 15.47 -7.38 -8.51
C PHE A 49 14.62 -7.47 -7.25
N ALA A 50 13.50 -6.76 -7.24
CA ALA A 50 12.51 -6.77 -6.18
C ALA A 50 11.12 -6.45 -6.75
N ALA A 51 10.09 -6.74 -5.97
CA ALA A 51 8.75 -6.23 -6.20
C ALA A 51 8.59 -4.93 -5.40
N GLU A 52 8.99 -3.81 -5.99
CA GLU A 52 8.91 -2.49 -5.36
C GLU A 52 7.54 -1.85 -5.64
N VAL A 53 6.98 -1.16 -4.65
CA VAL A 53 5.82 -0.28 -4.86
C VAL A 53 6.29 0.92 -5.67
N ARG A 54 5.58 1.23 -6.76
CA ARG A 54 5.92 2.29 -7.73
C ARG A 54 4.88 3.40 -7.68
N ASP A 55 5.30 4.62 -7.99
CA ASP A 55 4.43 5.79 -8.17
C ASP A 55 3.47 6.06 -6.99
N TYR A 56 3.88 5.68 -5.77
CA TYR A 56 3.08 5.89 -4.57
C TYR A 56 3.33 7.27 -3.96
N ASN A 57 2.30 8.10 -3.93
CA ASN A 57 2.33 9.42 -3.31
C ASN A 57 1.75 9.38 -1.89
N PHE A 58 2.63 9.31 -0.88
CA PHE A 58 2.24 9.33 0.54
C PHE A 58 1.61 10.66 0.94
N ASP A 59 2.06 11.78 0.39
CA ASP A 59 1.61 13.11 0.80
C ASP A 59 0.13 13.33 0.46
N ALA A 60 -0.38 12.66 -0.57
CA ALA A 60 -1.81 12.62 -0.88
C ALA A 60 -2.64 11.75 0.09
N GLN A 61 -1.99 10.95 0.95
CA GLN A 61 -2.66 10.03 1.86
C GLN A 61 -2.97 10.64 3.22
N VAL A 62 -2.33 11.74 3.60
CA VAL A 62 -2.48 12.36 4.93
C VAL A 62 -2.55 13.88 4.85
N GLU A 63 -3.27 14.51 5.78
CA GLU A 63 -3.40 15.98 5.83
C GLU A 63 -2.10 16.70 6.22
N ASN A 64 -1.30 16.09 7.09
CA ASN A 64 -0.04 16.64 7.56
C ASN A 64 1.12 15.62 7.40
N PRO A 65 1.75 15.56 6.20
CA PRO A 65 2.84 14.62 5.93
C PRO A 65 4.06 14.83 6.83
N ALA A 66 4.32 16.06 7.27
CA ALA A 66 5.48 16.40 8.11
C ALA A 66 5.45 15.68 9.47
N ARG A 67 4.26 15.33 9.99
CA ARG A 67 4.11 14.51 11.19
C ARG A 67 4.74 13.12 11.06
N PHE A 68 4.92 12.63 9.83
CA PHE A 68 5.47 11.31 9.51
C PHE A 68 6.83 11.40 8.82
N ALA A 69 7.55 12.51 8.99
CA ALA A 69 8.87 12.72 8.39
C ALA A 69 9.85 11.56 8.70
N ASP A 70 9.87 11.10 9.96
CA ASP A 70 10.75 10.01 10.41
C ASP A 70 10.14 8.61 10.20
N ALA A 71 8.91 8.53 9.68
CA ALA A 71 8.25 7.25 9.46
C ALA A 71 8.91 6.52 8.28
N GLY A 72 9.31 5.26 8.52
CA GLY A 72 9.78 4.37 7.48
C GLY A 72 8.73 4.14 6.38
N ARG A 73 9.20 3.77 5.19
CA ARG A 73 8.35 3.56 4.00
C ARG A 73 7.24 2.53 4.25
N ASN A 74 7.52 1.49 5.02
CA ASN A 74 6.54 0.49 5.46
C ASN A 74 5.38 1.09 6.26
N VAL A 75 5.67 2.01 7.19
CA VAL A 75 4.65 2.70 7.99
C VAL A 75 3.82 3.62 7.10
N ARG A 76 4.47 4.34 6.18
CA ARG A 76 3.78 5.19 5.20
C ARG A 76 2.80 4.40 4.33
N TYR A 77 3.20 3.22 3.84
CA TYR A 77 2.31 2.31 3.13
C TYR A 77 1.15 1.80 3.99
N ALA A 78 1.44 1.41 5.23
CA ALA A 78 0.42 0.95 6.16
C ALA A 78 -0.64 2.04 6.44
N ILE A 79 -0.23 3.30 6.60
CA ILE A 79 -1.14 4.43 6.78
C ILE A 79 -2.05 4.61 5.56
N GLY A 80 -1.49 4.63 4.35
CA GLY A 80 -2.30 4.78 3.14
C GLY A 80 -3.28 3.62 2.93
N ALA A 81 -2.82 2.39 3.12
CA ALA A 81 -3.69 1.21 3.02
C ALA A 81 -4.79 1.21 4.10
N ALA A 82 -4.46 1.60 5.33
CA ALA A 82 -5.45 1.70 6.41
C ALA A 82 -6.49 2.79 6.13
N ARG A 83 -6.08 3.95 5.61
CA ARG A 83 -7.00 5.01 5.18
C ARG A 83 -7.98 4.48 4.13
N GLN A 84 -7.48 3.83 3.08
CA GLN A 84 -8.33 3.23 2.05
C GLN A 84 -9.33 2.23 2.64
N ALA A 85 -8.89 1.36 3.55
CA ALA A 85 -9.76 0.36 4.16
C ALA A 85 -10.88 0.97 5.02
N VAL A 86 -10.58 2.04 5.77
CA VAL A 86 -11.59 2.76 6.55
C VAL A 86 -12.59 3.45 5.63
N GLU A 87 -12.11 4.11 4.58
CA GLU A 87 -12.95 4.76 3.57
C GLU A 87 -13.88 3.76 2.87
N ASP A 88 -13.33 2.64 2.37
CA ASP A 88 -14.08 1.55 1.72
C ASP A 88 -15.12 0.91 2.66
N SER A 89 -14.82 0.85 3.96
CA SER A 89 -15.75 0.31 4.96
C SER A 89 -16.97 1.18 5.23
N GLY A 90 -16.98 2.44 4.79
CA GLY A 90 -18.02 3.42 5.11
C GLY A 90 -18.09 3.79 6.60
N ILE A 91 -17.08 3.41 7.40
CA ILE A 91 -17.00 3.80 8.81
C ILE A 91 -16.55 5.26 8.87
N HIS A 92 -17.51 6.15 9.02
CA HIS A 92 -17.25 7.54 9.36
C HIS A 92 -17.16 7.65 10.88
N THR A 93 -15.96 7.92 11.39
CA THR A 93 -15.82 8.34 12.79
C THR A 93 -16.31 9.78 12.89
N SER A 94 -17.62 9.98 13.09
CA SER A 94 -18.07 11.21 13.72
C SER A 94 -17.45 11.30 15.11
N PRO A 95 -17.15 12.51 15.62
CA PRO A 95 -16.98 12.69 17.05
C PRO A 95 -18.23 12.23 17.82
#